data_AF-A0A7C0WPM0-F1
#
_entry.id   AF-A0A7C0WPM0-F1
#
_cell.length_a   1.000
_cell.length_b   1.000
_cell.length_c   1.000
_cell.angle_alpha   90.00
_cell.angle_beta   90.00
_cell.angle_gamma   90.00
#
_symmetry.space_group_name_H-M   'P 1'
#
loop_
_entity.id
_entity.type
_entity.pdbx_description
1 polymer ?
#
loop_
_entity_poly.entity_id
_entity_poly.type
_entity_poly.pdbx_seq_one_letter_code
_entity_poly.pdbx_strand_id
1 'polypeptide(L)'
;MNQEQIIPSISRIAQRSHLSAGQIQEIKRILLERGNFTEERIMREIAWFCLELGIAGYYFKYTPIEDIARHIESLRATRIISENSGGQPVAIQFASEQGEQGTYMVEDDYAQIRTLKERIETHYSAFRLQSYRCQSYPLRFYL
;
A
#
# COMPACT_ATOMS: atom_id res chain seq x y z
N MET A 1 -29.03 -3.94 -7.07
CA MET A 1 -28.07 -4.25 -8.15
C MET A 1 -26.86 -4.91 -7.51
N ASN A 2 -26.81 -6.25 -7.52
CA ASN A 2 -25.65 -6.99 -7.05
C ASN A 2 -24.55 -6.86 -8.10
N GLN A 3 -23.52 -6.06 -7.82
CA GLN A 3 -22.31 -6.10 -8.62
C GLN A 3 -21.58 -7.39 -8.24
N GLU A 4 -21.66 -8.42 -9.10
CA GLU A 4 -20.65 -9.48 -9.08
C GLU A 4 -19.29 -8.79 -9.22
N GLN A 5 -18.53 -8.74 -8.12
CA GLN A 5 -17.19 -8.19 -8.13
C GLN A 5 -16.30 -9.09 -8.98
N ILE A 6 -16.15 -8.74 -10.25
CA ILE A 6 -15.26 -9.42 -11.19
C ILE A 6 -13.85 -9.42 -10.58
N ILE A 7 -13.36 -10.60 -10.20
CA ILE A 7 -12.00 -10.75 -9.67
C ILE A 7 -11.01 -10.25 -10.73
N PRO A 8 -10.14 -9.29 -10.40
CA PRO A 8 -9.18 -8.76 -11.37
C PRO A 8 -8.22 -9.86 -11.85
N SER A 9 -8.05 -10.01 -13.16
CA SER A 9 -7.05 -10.94 -13.72
C SER A 9 -5.65 -10.32 -13.70
N ILE A 10 -4.61 -11.17 -13.61
CA ILE A 10 -3.20 -10.74 -13.69
C ILE A 10 -2.93 -9.96 -14.98
N SER A 11 -3.45 -10.42 -16.12
CA SER A 11 -3.31 -9.75 -17.41
C SER A 11 -3.88 -8.33 -17.39
N ARG A 12 -5.05 -8.14 -16.77
CA ARG A 12 -5.69 -6.83 -16.65
C ARG A 12 -4.88 -5.88 -15.77
N ILE A 13 -4.31 -6.37 -14.67
CA ILE A 13 -3.46 -5.57 -13.78
C ILE A 13 -2.16 -5.20 -14.50
N ALA A 14 -1.53 -6.15 -15.20
CA ALA A 14 -0.29 -5.91 -15.92
C ALA A 14 -0.43 -4.86 -17.02
N GLN A 15 -1.57 -4.84 -17.74
CA GLN A 15 -1.82 -3.87 -18.81
C GLN A 15 -2.01 -2.43 -18.31
N ARG A 16 -2.39 -2.26 -17.04
CA ARG A 16 -2.80 -0.95 -16.50
C ARG A 16 -1.92 -0.45 -15.36
N SER A 17 -0.98 -1.27 -14.89
CA SER A 17 -0.04 -0.94 -13.82
C SER A 17 1.37 -0.75 -14.37
N HIS A 18 2.28 -0.35 -13.48
CA HIS A 18 3.72 -0.28 -13.77
C HIS A 18 4.45 -1.61 -13.54
N LEU A 19 3.73 -2.71 -13.28
CA LEU A 19 4.28 -4.04 -13.02
C LEU A 19 3.96 -5.00 -14.17
N SER A 20 4.93 -5.86 -14.50
CA SER A 20 4.72 -6.95 -15.45
C SER A 20 3.86 -8.07 -14.85
N ALA A 21 3.28 -8.91 -15.72
CA ALA A 21 2.49 -10.07 -15.28
C ALA A 21 3.29 -11.01 -14.36
N GLY A 22 4.58 -11.22 -14.65
CA GLY A 22 5.47 -12.03 -13.81
C GLY A 22 5.70 -11.42 -12.42
N GLN A 23 5.89 -10.10 -12.34
CA GLN A 23 6.01 -9.41 -11.05
C GLN A 23 4.71 -9.49 -10.24
N ILE A 24 3.56 -9.33 -10.88
CA ILE A 24 2.25 -9.47 -10.22
C ILE A 24 2.03 -10.90 -9.71
N GLN A 25 2.41 -11.90 -10.51
CA GLN A 25 2.33 -13.30 -10.11
C GLN A 25 3.25 -13.60 -8.92
N GLU A 26 4.43 -12.98 -8.87
CA GLU A 26 5.35 -13.14 -7.75
C GLU A 26 4.84 -12.48 -6.47
N ILE A 27 4.30 -11.27 -6.55
CA ILE A 27 3.62 -10.62 -5.40
C ILE A 27 2.49 -11.52 -4.87
N LYS A 28 1.67 -12.04 -5.78
CA LYS A 28 0.58 -12.96 -5.42
C LYS A 28 1.10 -14.20 -4.69
N ARG A 29 2.17 -14.83 -5.21
CA ARG A 29 2.81 -16.00 -4.61
C ARG A 29 3.27 -15.71 -3.18
N ILE A 30 4.01 -14.61 -2.98
CA ILE A 30 4.52 -14.19 -1.67
C ILE A 30 3.36 -13.99 -0.67
N LEU A 31 2.29 -13.31 -1.09
CA LEU A 31 1.13 -13.06 -0.23
C LEU A 31 0.36 -14.34 0.12
N LEU A 32 0.25 -15.29 -0.82
CA LEU A 32 -0.38 -16.59 -0.58
C LEU A 32 0.42 -17.44 0.41
N GLU A 33 1.75 -17.46 0.27
CA GLU A 33 2.64 -18.21 1.17
C GLU A 33 2.58 -17.71 2.61
N ARG A 34 2.33 -16.41 2.82
CA ARG A 34 2.13 -15.84 4.16
C ARG A 34 0.81 -16.29 4.82
N GLY A 35 -0.14 -16.82 4.04
CA GLY A 35 -1.35 -17.46 4.56
C GLY A 35 -2.37 -16.53 5.24
N ASN A 36 -2.19 -15.22 5.14
CA ASN A 36 -3.03 -14.24 5.85
C ASN A 36 -4.38 -13.99 5.18
N PHE A 37 -4.51 -14.25 3.88
CA PHE A 37 -5.68 -13.90 3.07
C PHE A 37 -6.01 -14.94 2.00
N THR A 38 -7.27 -14.95 1.54
CA THR A 38 -7.69 -15.76 0.40
C THR A 38 -7.11 -15.21 -0.91
N GLU A 39 -7.00 -16.06 -1.92
CA GLU A 39 -6.50 -15.70 -3.25
C GLU A 39 -7.31 -14.55 -3.88
N GLU A 40 -8.63 -14.59 -3.77
CA GLU A 40 -9.51 -13.56 -4.33
C GLU A 40 -9.29 -12.22 -3.63
N ARG A 41 -9.04 -12.25 -2.31
CA ARG A 41 -8.72 -11.03 -1.57
C ARG A 41 -7.36 -10.48 -1.99
N ILE A 42 -6.35 -11.33 -2.11
CA ILE A 42 -5.01 -10.94 -2.57
C ILE A 42 -5.10 -10.24 -3.93
N MET A 43 -5.82 -10.82 -4.89
CA MET A 43 -5.97 -10.23 -6.22
C MET A 43 -6.66 -8.86 -6.21
N ARG A 44 -7.65 -8.67 -5.32
CA ARG A 44 -8.30 -7.37 -5.12
C ARG A 44 -7.35 -6.34 -4.52
N GLU A 45 -6.57 -6.71 -3.50
CA GLU A 45 -5.62 -5.78 -2.87
C GLU A 45 -4.49 -5.40 -3.82
N ILE A 46 -3.96 -6.36 -4.60
CA ILE A 46 -2.96 -6.08 -5.63
C ILE A 46 -3.53 -5.10 -6.67
N ALA A 47 -4.74 -5.36 -7.17
CA ALA A 47 -5.37 -4.48 -8.15
C ALA A 47 -5.60 -3.07 -7.59
N TRP A 48 -6.14 -2.97 -6.38
CA TRP A 48 -6.36 -1.69 -5.71
C TRP A 48 -5.05 -0.91 -5.54
N PHE A 49 -4.01 -1.55 -5.00
CA PHE A 49 -2.70 -0.94 -4.77
C PHE A 49 -2.04 -0.47 -6.07
N CYS A 50 -2.11 -1.28 -7.13
CA CYS A 50 -1.41 -1.00 -8.39
C CYS A 50 -2.17 -0.08 -9.34
N LEU A 51 -3.50 -0.05 -9.28
CA LEU A 51 -4.34 0.62 -10.27
C LEU A 51 -5.12 1.80 -9.72
N GLU A 52 -5.53 1.73 -8.45
CA GLU A 52 -6.46 2.70 -7.88
C GLU A 52 -5.73 3.67 -6.96
N LEU A 53 -4.75 3.19 -6.17
CA LEU A 53 -4.06 4.02 -5.18
C LEU A 53 -3.30 5.20 -5.80
N GLY A 54 -2.97 5.13 -7.10
CA GLY A 54 -2.35 6.24 -7.83
C GLY A 54 -0.91 6.52 -7.40
N ILE A 55 -0.20 5.48 -6.94
CA ILE A 55 1.23 5.56 -6.63
C ILE A 55 2.01 5.78 -7.92
N ALA A 56 2.94 6.74 -7.92
CA ALA A 56 3.75 7.07 -9.08
C ALA A 56 4.60 5.87 -9.56
N GLY A 57 4.71 5.68 -10.89
CA GLY A 57 5.47 4.59 -11.49
C GLY A 57 6.93 4.46 -11.03
N TYR A 58 7.55 5.56 -10.60
CA TYR A 58 8.90 5.54 -10.03
C TYR A 58 9.01 4.59 -8.82
N TYR A 59 7.99 4.56 -7.95
CA TYR A 59 7.98 3.64 -6.80
C TYR A 59 8.10 2.18 -7.27
N PHE A 60 7.27 1.75 -8.22
CA PHE A 60 7.29 0.37 -8.72
C PHE A 60 8.59 -0.01 -9.43
N LYS A 61 9.35 0.97 -9.91
CA LYS A 61 10.64 0.76 -10.57
C LYS A 61 11.79 0.49 -9.59
N TYR A 62 11.77 1.11 -8.40
CA TYR A 62 12.89 1.06 -7.46
C TYR A 62 12.58 0.33 -6.15
N THR A 63 11.32 -0.06 -5.93
CA THR A 63 10.92 -0.85 -4.77
C THR A 63 11.01 -2.35 -5.10
N PRO A 64 11.72 -3.16 -4.29
CA PRO A 64 11.74 -4.62 -4.43
C PRO A 64 10.35 -5.25 -4.36
N ILE A 65 10.16 -6.41 -5.01
CA ILE A 65 8.87 -7.09 -5.09
C ILE A 65 8.38 -7.54 -3.71
N GLU A 66 9.30 -8.00 -2.87
CA GLU A 66 9.05 -8.43 -1.50
C GLU A 66 8.55 -7.28 -0.63
N ASP A 67 9.11 -6.08 -0.84
CA ASP A 67 8.71 -4.86 -0.14
C ASP A 67 7.34 -4.39 -0.63
N ILE A 68 7.06 -4.44 -1.94
CA ILE A 68 5.72 -4.17 -2.48
C ILE A 68 4.69 -5.11 -1.86
N ALA A 69 4.97 -6.41 -1.77
CA ALA A 69 4.08 -7.38 -1.13
C ALA A 69 3.85 -7.04 0.36
N ARG A 70 4.91 -6.66 1.09
CA ARG A 70 4.79 -6.22 2.48
C ARG A 70 3.92 -4.96 2.61
N HIS A 71 4.10 -3.96 1.74
CA HIS A 71 3.29 -2.75 1.77
C HIS A 71 1.80 -3.02 1.52
N ILE A 72 1.49 -3.94 0.59
CA ILE A 72 0.10 -4.37 0.33
C ILE A 72 -0.51 -5.04 1.58
N GLU A 73 0.22 -5.96 2.19
CA GLU A 73 -0.22 -6.67 3.41
C GLU A 73 -0.45 -5.70 4.58
N SER A 74 0.52 -4.84 4.85
CA SER A 74 0.44 -3.87 5.93
C SER A 74 -0.72 -2.89 5.73
N LEU A 75 -0.97 -2.42 4.50
CA LEU A 75 -2.13 -1.59 4.19
C LEU A 75 -3.46 -2.32 4.43
N ARG A 76 -3.54 -3.61 4.10
CA ARG A 76 -4.76 -4.38 4.37
C ARG A 76 -4.98 -4.56 5.86
N ALA A 77 -3.94 -4.87 6.64
CA ALA A 77 -4.04 -5.01 8.08
C ALA A 77 -4.61 -3.73 8.72
N THR A 78 -4.11 -2.56 8.32
CA THR A 78 -4.63 -1.27 8.79
C THR A 78 -6.09 -1.03 8.39
N ARG A 79 -6.48 -1.39 7.16
CA ARG A 79 -7.89 -1.31 6.74
C ARG A 79 -8.79 -2.19 7.59
N ILE A 80 -8.37 -3.41 7.94
CA ILE A 80 -9.13 -4.31 8.83
C ILE A 80 -9.31 -3.66 10.21
N ILE A 81 -8.25 -3.05 10.76
CA ILE A 81 -8.33 -2.36 12.06
C ILE A 81 -9.32 -1.19 11.96
N SER A 82 -9.25 -0.37 10.91
CA SER A 82 -10.17 0.75 10.71
C SER A 82 -11.63 0.29 10.52
N GLU A 83 -11.86 -0.77 9.73
CA GLU A 83 -13.20 -1.36 9.49
C GLU A 83 -13.84 -1.83 10.80
N ASN A 84 -13.03 -2.36 11.74
CA ASN A 84 -13.51 -2.85 13.04
C ASN A 84 -13.57 -1.79 14.14
N SER A 85 -13.04 -0.58 13.92
CA SER A 85 -12.96 0.49 14.94
C SER A 85 -14.22 1.37 15.03
N GLY A 86 -15.36 0.93 14.52
CA GLY A 86 -16.65 1.61 14.74
C GLY A 86 -16.93 2.80 13.81
N GLY A 87 -16.29 2.87 12.64
CA GLY A 87 -16.77 3.71 11.53
C GLY A 87 -16.38 5.19 11.56
N GLN A 88 -15.55 5.64 12.49
CA GLN A 88 -14.73 6.80 12.16
C GLN A 88 -13.73 6.32 11.11
N PRO A 89 -13.64 6.95 9.91
CA PRO A 89 -12.50 6.72 9.06
C PRO A 89 -11.31 7.06 9.94
N VAL A 90 -10.56 6.05 10.37
CA VAL A 90 -9.24 6.29 10.93
C VAL A 90 -8.55 6.92 9.74
N ALA A 91 -8.46 8.26 9.74
CA ALA A 91 -7.70 9.04 8.77
C ALA A 91 -6.48 8.20 8.50
N ILE A 92 -6.33 7.65 7.28
CA ILE A 92 -5.49 6.47 7.07
C ILE A 92 -4.08 6.88 7.46
N GLN A 93 -3.73 6.64 8.72
CA GLN A 93 -2.45 6.84 9.38
C GLN A 93 -1.91 5.44 9.46
N PHE A 94 -1.54 4.96 8.29
CA PHE A 94 -0.81 3.74 8.14
C PHE A 94 0.60 4.01 8.67
N ALA A 95 1.07 3.17 9.58
CA ALA A 95 2.45 3.14 10.03
C ALA A 95 2.83 1.67 10.22
N SER A 96 3.84 1.21 9.49
CA SER A 96 4.38 -0.14 9.58
C SER A 96 5.89 -0.02 9.66
N GLU A 97 6.44 -0.30 10.83
CA GLU A 97 7.87 -0.20 11.09
C GLU A 97 8.38 -1.63 11.36
N GLN A 98 9.26 -2.15 10.49
CA GLN A 98 9.88 -3.46 10.65
C GLN A 98 11.37 -3.41 10.30
N GLY A 99 12.21 -3.72 11.29
CA GLY A 99 13.66 -3.68 11.13
C GLY A 99 14.13 -2.27 10.76
N GLU A 100 14.83 -2.18 9.62
CA GLU A 100 15.37 -0.92 9.08
C GLU A 100 14.45 -0.25 8.05
N GLN A 101 13.16 -0.60 8.02
CA GLN A 101 12.18 -0.05 7.08
C GLN A 101 10.93 0.44 7.80
N GLY A 102 10.46 1.64 7.45
CA GLY A 102 9.23 2.22 7.98
C GLY A 102 8.34 2.73 6.86
N THR A 103 7.15 2.17 6.70
CA THR A 103 6.18 2.63 5.72
C THR A 103 5.06 3.39 6.40
N TYR A 104 4.74 4.56 5.88
CA TYR A 104 3.64 5.36 6.38
C TYR A 104 2.71 5.79 5.24
N MET A 105 1.42 5.89 5.52
CA MET A 105 0.46 6.57 4.65
C MET A 105 -0.32 7.50 5.55
N VAL A 106 -0.48 8.75 5.13
CA VAL A 106 -1.25 9.77 5.84
C VAL A 106 -2.12 10.51 4.86
N GLU A 107 -3.19 11.14 5.35
CA GLU A 107 -3.91 12.11 4.55
C GLU A 107 -2.96 13.21 4.07
N ASP A 108 -3.16 13.67 2.83
CA ASP A 108 -2.41 14.76 2.22
C ASP A 108 -2.88 16.12 2.79
N ASP A 109 -2.99 16.18 4.12
CA ASP A 109 -3.26 17.35 4.94
C ASP A 109 -1.96 17.89 5.54
N TYR A 110 -1.82 19.22 5.55
CA TYR A 110 -0.57 19.87 5.97
C TYR A 110 -0.22 19.58 7.44
N ALA A 111 -1.20 19.59 8.34
CA ALA A 111 -0.96 19.39 9.77
C ALA A 111 -0.58 17.94 10.08
N GLN A 112 -1.25 16.98 9.45
CA GLN A 112 -0.93 15.56 9.58
C GLN A 112 0.45 15.23 8.98
N ILE A 113 0.75 15.74 7.78
CA ILE A 113 2.06 15.56 7.14
C ILE A 113 3.18 16.12 8.02
N ARG A 114 3.00 17.33 8.57
CA ARG A 114 4.03 17.96 9.39
C ARG A 114 4.31 17.15 10.66
N THR A 115 3.25 16.75 11.38
CA THR A 115 3.38 15.92 12.59
C THR A 115 4.10 14.60 12.29
N LEU A 116 3.76 13.93 11.19
CA LEU A 116 4.44 12.70 10.79
C LEU A 116 5.93 12.94 10.49
N LYS A 117 6.27 13.99 9.72
CA LYS A 117 7.66 14.31 9.40
C LYS A 117 8.48 14.63 10.64
N GLU A 118 7.96 15.44 11.54
CA GLU A 118 8.61 15.76 12.82
C GLU A 118 8.90 14.47 13.62
N ARG A 119 7.94 13.54 13.67
CA ARG A 119 8.12 12.23 14.31
C ARG A 119 9.23 11.41 13.63
N ILE A 120 9.19 11.29 12.29
CA ILE A 120 10.19 10.50 11.54
C ILE A 120 11.58 11.10 11.70
N GLU A 121 11.74 12.42 11.53
CA GLU A 121 13.04 13.09 11.62
C GLU A 121 13.62 13.00 13.04
N THR A 122 12.77 13.02 14.07
CA THR A 122 13.20 12.86 15.47
C THR A 122 13.68 11.44 15.78
N HIS A 123 12.99 10.41 15.27
CA HIS A 123 13.29 9.01 15.61
C HIS A 123 14.26 8.33 14.64
N TYR A 124 14.30 8.77 13.39
CA TYR A 124 15.00 8.11 12.28
C TYR A 124 15.96 9.07 11.57
N SER A 125 16.74 9.83 12.34
CA SER A 125 17.67 10.85 11.81
C SER A 125 18.77 10.32 10.89
N ALA A 126 19.06 9.01 10.94
CA ALA A 126 20.04 8.34 10.08
C ALA A 126 19.44 7.74 8.79
N PHE A 127 18.13 7.84 8.58
CA PHE A 127 17.43 7.18 7.46
C PHE A 127 17.04 8.17 6.36
N ARG A 128 16.94 7.68 5.12
CA ARG A 128 16.51 8.49 3.97
C ARG A 128 14.99 8.39 3.80
N LEU A 129 14.29 9.48 4.10
CA LEU A 129 12.86 9.59 3.84
C LEU A 129 12.56 9.68 2.34
N GLN A 130 11.70 8.80 1.84
CA GLN A 130 11.10 8.93 0.52
C GLN A 130 9.61 9.25 0.66
N SER A 131 9.08 10.10 -0.23
CA SER A 131 7.66 10.47 -0.20
C SER A 131 7.04 10.44 -1.59
N TYR A 132 5.87 9.83 -1.70
CA TYR A 132 5.11 9.65 -2.92
C TYR A 132 3.70 10.20 -2.70
N ARG A 133 3.24 11.06 -3.59
CA ARG A 133 1.85 11.55 -3.57
C ARG A 133 0.97 10.58 -4.36
N CYS A 134 -0.11 10.13 -3.74
CA CYS A 134 -1.13 9.35 -4.43
C CYS A 134 -1.99 10.33 -5.24
N GLN A 135 -2.03 10.20 -6.58
CA GLN A 135 -2.77 11.19 -7.39
C GLN A 135 -4.29 10.99 -7.33
N SER A 136 -4.72 9.76 -7.08
CA SER A 136 -6.13 9.34 -7.10
C SER A 136 -6.81 9.42 -5.74
N TYR A 137 -6.04 9.65 -4.67
CA TYR A 137 -6.52 9.77 -3.30
C TYR A 137 -5.83 10.92 -2.59
N PRO A 138 -6.47 11.61 -1.63
CA PRO A 138 -5.84 12.65 -0.82
C PRO A 138 -4.91 12.03 0.23
N LEU A 139 -3.93 11.24 -0.23
CA LEU A 139 -3.01 10.46 0.58
C LEU A 139 -1.57 10.70 0.14
N ARG A 140 -0.66 10.62 1.10
CA ARG A 140 0.78 10.64 0.88
C ARG A 140 1.41 9.43 1.52
N PHE A 141 2.26 8.75 0.75
CA PHE A 141 2.95 7.53 1.11
C PHE A 141 4.42 7.84 1.39
N TYR A 142 4.94 7.38 2.53
CA TYR A 142 6.32 7.58 2.98
C TYR A 142 7.00 6.22 3.21
N LEU A 143 8.28 6.14 2.86
CA LEU A 143 9.19 5.01 3.09
C LEU A 143 10.46 5.48 3.79
#